data_AF-A0A919W358-F1
#
_entry.id   AF-A0A919W358-F1
#
_cell.length_a   1.000
_cell.length_b   1.000
_cell.length_c   1.000
_cell.angle_alpha   90.00
_cell.angle_beta   90.00
_cell.angle_gamma   90.00
#
_symmetry.space_group_name_H-M   'P 1'
#
loop_
_entity.id
_entity.type
_entity.pdbx_description
1 polymer ?
#
loop_
_entity_poly.entity_id
_entity_poly.type
_entity_poly.pdbx_seq_one_letter_code
_entity_poly.pdbx_strand_id
1 'polypeptide(L)'
;MIRLTGQSPTPPSDVWQLPLPHGGTSIPERLRGSLLELPRLAVRVIHSNSVVDPVLRNALRAELHLRLGQRTTAHAHARAAVDAARQERPVDADRLLLAAQIAADIACTTTDPGAEDDVVLFASLAPACGDHRRVLLAEAITAVHAYQTGGCTHALDLLDDTITSAHHQAAATFAGMLLAGASAMSSRCRTPSEAVPLLTRALQPSPGGLLHPDLDHPAYGYLRSRVTARPGRHTCRPPLPDHTTMTAPGAGQATP
;
A
#
# COMPACT_ATOMS: atom_id res chain seq x y z
N MET A 1 -14.73 -57.53 15.13
CA MET A 1 -14.20 -56.77 16.28
C MET A 1 -13.08 -55.85 15.78
N ILE A 2 -13.41 -54.60 15.41
CA ILE A 2 -12.44 -53.51 15.23
C ILE A 2 -13.14 -52.25 15.75
N ARG A 3 -12.56 -51.63 16.78
CA ARG A 3 -13.06 -50.43 17.45
C ARG A 3 -12.85 -49.20 16.56
N LEU A 4 -13.93 -48.49 16.24
CA LEU A 4 -13.90 -47.11 15.76
C LEU A 4 -13.84 -46.20 16.99
N THR A 5 -12.66 -45.71 17.35
CA THR A 5 -12.55 -44.59 18.31
C THR A 5 -12.64 -43.30 17.51
N GLY A 6 -13.75 -42.58 17.73
CA GLY A 6 -13.93 -41.23 17.23
C GLY A 6 -12.85 -40.30 17.77
N GLN A 7 -12.15 -39.63 16.88
CA GLN A 7 -11.50 -38.37 17.17
C GLN A 7 -12.40 -37.26 16.63
N SER A 8 -12.81 -36.37 17.54
CA SER A 8 -13.50 -35.12 17.21
C SER A 8 -12.75 -34.36 16.12
N PRO A 9 -13.45 -33.66 15.21
CA PRO A 9 -12.82 -32.67 14.37
C PRO A 9 -12.25 -31.58 15.29
N THR A 10 -10.93 -31.51 15.39
CA THR A 10 -10.24 -30.31 15.88
C THR A 10 -10.71 -29.12 15.05
N PRO A 11 -11.17 -28.01 15.65
CA PRO A 11 -11.46 -26.80 14.88
C PRO A 11 -10.20 -26.36 14.13
N PRO A 12 -10.33 -25.73 12.94
CA PRO A 12 -9.18 -25.22 12.22
C PRO A 12 -8.41 -24.28 13.17
N SER A 13 -7.14 -24.60 13.38
CA SER A 13 -6.21 -23.83 14.18
C SER A 13 -6.25 -22.35 13.78
N ASP A 14 -6.86 -21.54 14.66
CA ASP A 14 -6.67 -20.10 14.78
C ASP A 14 -5.22 -19.81 15.21
N VAL A 15 -4.26 -20.12 14.35
CA VAL A 15 -2.86 -19.75 14.54
C VAL A 15 -2.54 -18.57 13.61
N TRP A 16 -3.34 -17.51 13.81
CA TRP A 16 -2.97 -16.13 13.46
C TRP A 16 -2.14 -15.56 14.59
N GLN A 17 -0.95 -16.11 14.78
CA GLN A 17 0.02 -15.54 15.68
C GLN A 17 1.40 -15.64 15.02
N LEU A 18 1.81 -14.57 14.32
CA LEU A 18 3.09 -13.95 14.70
C LEU A 18 3.07 -13.92 16.23
N PRO A 19 4.11 -14.34 16.97
CA PRO A 19 4.07 -14.29 18.43
C PRO A 19 3.54 -12.92 18.83
N LEU A 20 2.30 -12.91 19.32
CA LEU A 20 1.63 -11.75 19.88
C LEU A 20 1.84 -11.95 21.37
N PRO A 21 2.91 -11.39 21.98
CA PRO A 21 2.96 -11.37 23.41
C PRO A 21 1.90 -10.34 23.85
N HIS A 22 0.80 -10.86 24.38
CA HIS A 22 0.08 -10.15 25.41
C HIS A 22 1.09 -9.92 26.55
N GLY A 23 1.73 -8.75 26.56
CA GLY A 23 2.82 -8.38 27.46
C GLY A 23 4.23 -8.57 26.85
N GLY A 24 4.68 -7.66 25.99
CA GLY A 24 6.00 -7.70 25.36
C GLY A 24 6.93 -6.57 25.81
N THR A 25 8.08 -6.91 26.40
CA THR A 25 9.11 -6.02 26.96
C THR A 25 10.10 -5.47 25.92
N SER A 26 9.87 -5.71 24.63
CA SER A 26 10.82 -5.40 23.56
C SER A 26 10.77 -3.92 23.13
N ILE A 27 11.91 -3.36 22.74
CA ILE A 27 12.02 -1.97 22.24
C ILE A 27 11.22 -1.76 20.92
N PRO A 28 11.20 -2.72 19.96
CA PRO A 28 10.44 -2.58 18.71
C PRO A 28 8.92 -2.45 18.90
N GLU A 29 8.32 -3.19 19.84
CA GLU A 29 6.86 -3.15 20.09
C GLU A 29 6.43 -1.86 20.78
N ARG A 30 7.23 -1.35 21.74
CA ARG A 30 6.99 -0.05 22.39
C ARG A 30 7.13 1.10 21.39
N LEU A 31 8.08 1.00 20.47
CA LEU A 31 8.23 1.94 19.36
C LEU A 31 7.05 1.87 18.38
N ARG A 32 6.51 0.68 18.10
CA ARG A 32 5.31 0.47 17.27
C ARG A 32 4.08 1.18 17.87
N GLY A 33 3.78 0.96 19.15
CA GLY A 33 2.67 1.67 19.82
C GLY A 33 2.86 3.19 19.83
N SER A 34 4.08 3.64 20.15
CA SER A 34 4.42 5.08 20.18
C SER A 34 4.37 5.74 18.80
N LEU A 35 4.68 5.02 17.72
CA LEU A 35 4.57 5.50 16.34
C LEU A 35 3.12 5.70 15.90
N LEU A 36 2.21 4.84 16.37
CA LEU A 36 0.79 4.92 16.07
C LEU A 36 0.11 6.06 16.83
N GLU A 37 0.47 6.26 18.09
CA GLU A 37 -0.21 7.22 18.97
C GLU A 37 0.45 8.62 18.97
N LEU A 38 1.78 8.71 18.88
CA LEU A 38 2.53 9.95 19.07
C LEU A 38 3.74 10.06 18.11
N PRO A 39 3.51 10.13 16.79
CA PRO A 39 4.58 10.06 15.78
C PRO A 39 5.68 11.12 15.96
N ARG A 40 5.33 12.35 16.39
CA ARG A 40 6.30 13.42 16.65
C ARG A 40 7.27 13.11 17.81
N LEU A 41 6.83 12.35 18.82
CA LEU A 41 7.69 11.93 19.93
C LEU A 41 8.57 10.74 19.51
N ALA A 42 8.04 9.85 18.67
CA ALA A 42 8.78 8.73 18.11
C ALA A 42 9.97 9.16 17.23
N VAL A 43 9.91 10.35 16.60
CA VAL A 43 11.02 10.96 15.84
C VAL A 43 12.33 10.88 16.63
N ARG A 44 12.32 11.30 17.90
CA ARG A 44 13.53 11.40 18.72
C ARG A 44 14.16 10.03 18.99
N VAL A 45 13.35 9.00 19.23
CA VAL A 45 13.81 7.64 19.55
C VAL A 45 14.28 6.88 18.30
N ILE A 46 13.73 7.19 17.12
CA ILE A 46 14.11 6.54 15.85
C ILE A 46 15.31 7.27 15.20
N HIS A 47 15.49 8.56 15.47
CA HIS A 47 16.65 9.32 15.01
C HIS A 47 17.91 9.03 15.83
N SER A 48 17.80 8.69 17.11
CA SER A 48 18.93 8.55 18.05
C SER A 48 19.86 7.34 17.87
N ASN A 49 19.93 6.69 16.70
CA ASN A 49 20.71 5.45 16.46
C ASN A 49 20.44 4.29 17.45
N SER A 50 19.41 4.40 18.28
CA SER A 50 19.02 3.40 19.28
C SER A 50 18.50 2.10 18.66
N VAL A 51 18.11 2.13 17.39
CA VAL A 51 17.84 0.94 16.58
C VAL A 51 19.09 0.58 15.79
N VAL A 52 19.79 -0.47 16.25
CA VAL A 52 21.04 -0.94 15.64
C VAL A 52 20.78 -1.57 14.27
N ASP A 53 19.70 -2.34 14.15
CA ASP A 53 19.29 -3.02 12.92
C ASP A 53 18.98 -1.99 11.80
N PRO A 54 19.76 -1.97 10.69
CA PRO A 54 19.61 -0.97 9.64
C PRO A 54 18.32 -1.13 8.83
N VAL A 55 17.86 -2.35 8.58
CA VAL A 55 16.61 -2.62 7.83
C VAL A 55 15.43 -2.12 8.65
N LEU A 56 15.35 -2.55 9.91
CA LEU A 56 14.27 -2.15 10.81
C LEU A 56 14.28 -0.65 11.05
N ARG A 57 15.45 -0.04 11.28
CA ARG A 57 15.57 1.41 11.48
C ARG A 57 15.05 2.20 10.27
N ASN A 58 15.47 1.84 9.06
CA ASN A 58 15.05 2.54 7.85
C ASN A 58 13.56 2.34 7.57
N ALA A 59 13.03 1.13 7.81
CA ALA A 59 11.61 0.86 7.66
C ALA A 59 10.74 1.63 8.68
N LEU A 60 11.19 1.78 9.93
CA LEU A 60 10.52 2.62 10.94
C LEU A 60 10.59 4.11 10.60
N ARG A 61 11.70 4.58 10.01
CA ARG A 61 11.81 5.97 9.50
C ARG A 61 10.85 6.20 8.35
N ALA A 62 10.79 5.27 7.40
CA ALA A 62 9.85 5.33 6.28
C ALA A 62 8.41 5.52 6.78
N GLU A 63 8.01 4.68 7.74
CA GLU A 63 6.68 4.74 8.37
C GLU A 63 6.40 6.07 9.08
N LEU A 64 7.36 6.53 9.88
CA LEU A 64 7.28 7.82 10.56
C LEU A 64 7.07 8.98 9.57
N HIS A 65 7.90 9.05 8.53
CA HIS A 65 7.83 10.11 7.54
C HIS A 65 6.54 10.03 6.72
N LEU A 66 6.04 8.83 6.42
CA LEU A 66 4.75 8.64 5.76
C LEU A 66 3.61 9.23 6.60
N ARG A 67 3.59 8.94 7.91
CA ARG A 67 2.59 9.48 8.85
C ARG A 67 2.67 11.01 9.01
N LEU A 68 3.86 11.57 8.86
CA LEU A 68 4.08 13.02 8.85
C LEU A 68 3.73 13.68 7.50
N GLY A 69 3.27 12.90 6.51
CA GLY A 69 2.95 13.38 5.16
C GLY A 69 4.18 13.66 4.29
N GLN A 70 5.37 13.30 4.73
CA GLN A 70 6.65 13.52 4.03
C GLN A 70 6.95 12.34 3.10
N ARG A 71 6.15 12.21 2.04
CA ARG A 71 6.10 11.00 1.21
C ARG A 71 7.40 10.68 0.47
N THR A 72 8.06 11.68 -0.11
CA THR A 72 9.36 11.49 -0.79
C THR A 72 10.45 11.05 0.20
N THR A 73 10.48 11.64 1.40
CA THR A 73 11.41 11.23 2.45
C THR A 73 11.10 9.81 2.96
N ALA A 74 9.82 9.48 3.10
CA ALA A 74 9.38 8.14 3.47
C ALA A 74 9.86 7.09 2.45
N HIS A 75 9.69 7.38 1.17
CA HIS A 75 10.10 6.52 0.08
C HIS A 75 11.61 6.33 0.02
N ALA A 76 12.40 7.40 0.20
CA ALA A 76 13.85 7.31 0.28
C ALA A 76 14.31 6.39 1.44
N HIS A 77 13.67 6.47 2.60
CA HIS A 77 13.94 5.56 3.72
C HIS A 77 13.49 4.13 3.46
N ALA A 78 12.37 3.92 2.77
CA ALA A 78 11.91 2.58 2.39
C ALA A 78 12.92 1.89 1.47
N ARG A 79 13.41 2.61 0.46
CA ARG A 79 14.47 2.12 -0.44
C ARG A 79 15.77 1.83 0.31
N ALA A 80 16.15 2.69 1.26
CA ALA A 80 17.31 2.43 2.12
C ALA A 80 17.13 1.17 3.00
N ALA A 81 15.89 0.76 3.32
CA ALA A 81 15.64 -0.52 4.00
C ALA A 81 15.85 -1.71 3.05
N VAL A 82 15.40 -1.60 1.79
CA VAL A 82 15.64 -2.60 0.74
C VAL A 82 17.14 -2.78 0.50
N ASP A 83 17.87 -1.67 0.34
CA ASP A 83 19.31 -1.70 0.10
C ASP A 83 20.07 -2.33 1.29
N ALA A 84 19.66 -2.00 2.52
CA ALA A 84 20.23 -2.62 3.72
C ALA A 84 19.98 -4.14 3.75
N ALA A 85 18.77 -4.60 3.41
CA ALA A 85 18.44 -6.03 3.40
C ALA A 85 19.24 -6.78 2.31
N ARG A 86 19.45 -6.18 1.14
CA ARG A 86 20.29 -6.75 0.06
C ARG A 86 21.77 -6.88 0.44
N GLN A 87 22.24 -6.04 1.35
CA GLN A 87 23.62 -6.04 1.83
C GLN A 87 23.87 -7.10 2.92
N GLU A 88 22.83 -7.73 3.48
CA GLU A 88 22.99 -8.81 4.45
C GLU A 88 23.73 -10.02 3.83
N ARG A 89 24.49 -10.71 4.67
CA ARG A 89 25.33 -11.85 4.28
C ARG A 89 25.18 -12.98 5.32
N PRO A 90 24.46 -14.07 5.00
CA PRO A 90 23.66 -14.29 3.78
C PRO A 90 22.48 -13.31 3.69
N VAL A 91 21.93 -13.14 2.48
CA VAL A 91 20.70 -12.34 2.31
C VAL A 91 19.54 -13.09 2.93
N ASP A 92 18.83 -12.44 3.86
CA ASP A 92 17.59 -12.94 4.43
C ASP A 92 16.42 -12.56 3.50
N ALA A 93 15.82 -13.58 2.88
CA ALA A 93 14.74 -13.42 1.92
C ALA A 93 13.47 -12.81 2.54
N ASP A 94 13.16 -13.15 3.79
CA ASP A 94 11.96 -12.65 4.47
C ASP A 94 12.11 -11.16 4.81
N ARG A 95 13.32 -10.76 5.25
CA ARG A 95 13.63 -9.34 5.50
C ARG A 95 13.63 -8.52 4.22
N LEU A 96 14.18 -9.06 3.13
CA LEU A 96 14.15 -8.41 1.83
C LEU A 96 12.72 -8.25 1.30
N LEU A 97 11.91 -9.30 1.40
CA LEU A 97 10.50 -9.26 0.99
C LEU A 97 9.72 -8.21 1.79
N LEU A 98 9.90 -8.16 3.11
CA LEU A 98 9.25 -7.19 3.97
C LEU A 98 9.65 -5.75 3.59
N ALA A 99 10.94 -5.50 3.37
CA ALA A 99 11.41 -4.19 2.93
C ALA A 99 10.83 -3.79 1.56
N ALA A 100 10.78 -4.73 0.61
CA ALA A 100 10.19 -4.51 -0.71
C ALA A 100 8.69 -4.21 -0.64
N GLN A 101 7.94 -4.92 0.21
CA GLN A 101 6.52 -4.66 0.44
C GLN A 101 6.29 -3.21 0.93
N ILE A 102 7.11 -2.73 1.87
CA ILE A 102 7.01 -1.38 2.42
C ILE A 102 7.32 -0.33 1.35
N ALA A 103 8.36 -0.56 0.55
CA ALA A 103 8.73 0.33 -0.54
C ALA A 103 7.60 0.44 -1.59
N ALA A 104 7.07 -0.70 -2.04
CA ALA A 104 5.94 -0.77 -2.99
C ALA A 104 4.67 -0.09 -2.44
N ASP A 105 4.39 -0.27 -1.15
CA ASP A 105 3.26 0.36 -0.48
C ASP A 105 3.38 1.90 -0.45
N ILE A 106 4.56 2.40 -0.10
CA ILE A 106 4.85 3.85 -0.08
C ILE A 106 4.91 4.43 -1.49
N ALA A 107 5.40 3.67 -2.47
CA ALA A 107 5.43 4.02 -3.89
C ALA A 107 4.04 4.44 -4.41
N CYS A 108 2.97 3.82 -3.93
CA CYS A 108 1.58 4.18 -4.25
C CYS A 108 1.14 5.56 -3.72
N THR A 109 1.96 6.24 -2.92
CA THR A 109 1.64 7.54 -2.31
C THR A 109 2.48 8.70 -2.85
N THR A 110 3.58 8.41 -3.55
CA THR A 110 4.56 9.39 -4.04
C THR A 110 4.57 9.44 -5.58
N THR A 111 5.29 10.40 -6.16
CA THR A 111 5.54 10.53 -7.62
C THR A 111 7.02 10.36 -7.96
N ASP A 112 7.83 9.86 -7.02
CA ASP A 112 9.27 9.77 -7.21
C ASP A 112 9.64 8.76 -8.31
N PRO A 113 10.74 9.01 -9.07
CA PRO A 113 11.14 8.21 -10.24
C PRO A 113 11.62 6.78 -9.97
N GLY A 114 11.50 6.26 -8.74
CA GLY A 114 11.79 4.85 -8.40
C GLY A 114 10.57 4.05 -7.93
N ALA A 115 9.39 4.68 -7.89
CA ALA A 115 8.18 4.07 -7.36
C ALA A 115 7.74 2.83 -8.16
N GLU A 116 7.95 2.84 -9.48
CA GLU A 116 7.64 1.70 -10.35
C GLU A 116 8.56 0.50 -10.07
N ASP A 117 9.87 0.74 -9.95
CA ASP A 117 10.86 -0.29 -9.65
C ASP A 117 10.56 -1.02 -8.33
N ASP A 118 10.11 -0.28 -7.31
CA ASP A 118 9.78 -0.86 -6.00
C ASP A 118 8.52 -1.75 -6.07
N VAL A 119 7.51 -1.36 -6.86
CA VAL A 119 6.31 -2.18 -7.11
C VAL A 119 6.68 -3.45 -7.86
N VAL A 120 7.49 -3.33 -8.93
CA VAL A 120 7.99 -4.48 -9.71
C VAL A 120 8.83 -5.41 -8.85
N LEU A 121 9.71 -4.86 -8.00
CA LEU A 121 10.52 -5.65 -7.09
C LEU A 121 9.66 -6.50 -6.16
N PHE A 122 8.67 -5.89 -5.50
CA PHE A 122 7.78 -6.62 -4.60
C PHE A 122 6.99 -7.71 -5.34
N ALA A 123 6.44 -7.39 -6.51
CA ALA A 123 5.73 -8.36 -7.36
C ALA A 123 6.62 -9.54 -7.81
N SER A 124 7.91 -9.31 -8.03
CA SER A 124 8.85 -10.39 -8.38
C SER A 124 9.24 -11.27 -7.18
N LEU A 125 9.29 -10.71 -5.97
CA LEU A 125 9.72 -11.43 -4.77
C LEU A 125 8.57 -12.22 -4.12
N ALA A 126 7.34 -11.70 -4.13
CA ALA A 126 6.22 -12.31 -3.42
C ALA A 126 5.94 -13.78 -3.81
N PRO A 127 5.97 -14.19 -5.10
CA PRO A 127 5.75 -15.58 -5.48
C PRO A 127 6.82 -16.54 -4.95
N ALA A 128 8.07 -16.08 -4.80
CA ALA A 128 9.18 -16.91 -4.36
C ALA A 128 9.04 -17.39 -2.90
N CYS A 129 8.22 -16.71 -2.10
CA CYS A 129 8.04 -17.00 -0.68
C CYS A 129 6.89 -17.98 -0.40
N GLY A 130 6.14 -18.41 -1.43
CA GLY A 130 5.02 -19.36 -1.27
C GLY A 130 3.81 -18.81 -0.48
N ASP A 131 3.83 -17.53 -0.10
CA ASP A 131 2.74 -16.88 0.63
C ASP A 131 1.76 -16.25 -0.35
N HIS A 132 0.65 -16.96 -0.57
CA HIS A 132 -0.36 -16.54 -1.53
C HIS A 132 -0.98 -15.17 -1.19
N ARG A 133 -1.07 -14.81 0.10
CA ARG A 133 -1.63 -13.50 0.48
C ARG A 133 -0.72 -12.37 0.06
N ARG A 134 0.59 -12.57 0.14
CA ARG A 134 1.58 -11.58 -0.34
C ARG A 134 1.55 -11.45 -1.84
N VAL A 135 1.31 -12.54 -2.58
CA VAL A 135 1.09 -12.50 -4.03
C VAL A 135 -0.11 -11.62 -4.37
N LEU A 136 -1.28 -11.90 -3.77
CA LEU A 136 -2.48 -11.09 -4.00
C LEU A 136 -2.28 -9.62 -3.59
N LEU A 137 -1.50 -9.35 -2.54
CA LEU A 137 -1.15 -7.99 -2.13
C LEU A 137 -0.26 -7.29 -3.15
N ALA A 138 0.74 -7.98 -3.69
CA ALA A 138 1.61 -7.44 -4.71
C ALA A 138 0.84 -7.11 -5.99
N GLU A 139 -0.09 -7.98 -6.40
CA GLU A 139 -0.99 -7.73 -7.53
C GLU A 139 -1.90 -6.51 -7.26
N ALA A 140 -2.47 -6.41 -6.07
CA ALA A 140 -3.32 -5.27 -5.70
C ALA A 140 -2.56 -3.94 -5.70
N ILE A 141 -1.34 -3.91 -5.15
CA ILE A 141 -0.47 -2.72 -5.19
C ILE A 141 -0.10 -2.39 -6.63
N THR A 142 0.20 -3.39 -7.46
CA THR A 142 0.45 -3.21 -8.90
C THR A 142 -0.74 -2.56 -9.59
N ALA A 143 -1.96 -3.02 -9.33
CA ALA A 143 -3.17 -2.43 -9.90
C ALA A 143 -3.39 -0.97 -9.42
N VAL A 144 -3.14 -0.67 -8.14
CA VAL A 144 -3.19 0.71 -7.65
C VAL A 144 -2.15 1.59 -8.33
N HIS A 145 -0.93 1.11 -8.49
CA HIS A 145 0.11 1.85 -9.19
C HIS A 145 -0.29 2.11 -10.65
N ALA A 146 -0.77 1.07 -11.35
CA ALA A 146 -1.30 1.18 -12.71
C ALA A 146 -2.45 2.20 -12.83
N TYR A 147 -3.35 2.27 -11.84
CA TYR A 147 -4.41 3.28 -11.83
C TYR A 147 -3.83 4.69 -11.81
N GLN A 148 -2.73 4.88 -11.12
CA GLN A 148 -2.09 6.18 -10.94
C GLN A 148 -1.17 6.59 -12.10
N THR A 149 -0.57 5.63 -12.82
CA THR A 149 0.42 5.90 -13.87
C THR A 149 -0.04 5.50 -15.28
N GLY A 150 -0.77 4.39 -15.43
CA GLY A 150 -1.17 3.80 -16.71
C GLY A 150 -2.62 4.06 -17.11
N GLY A 151 -3.55 4.17 -16.16
CA GLY A 151 -4.96 4.43 -16.44
C GLY A 151 -5.93 3.51 -15.68
N CYS A 152 -7.16 3.97 -15.53
CA CYS A 152 -8.18 3.29 -14.75
C CYS A 152 -8.72 2.00 -15.36
N THR A 153 -8.76 1.88 -16.69
CA THR A 153 -9.27 0.65 -17.34
C THR A 153 -8.34 -0.53 -17.04
N HIS A 154 -7.05 -0.38 -17.36
CA HIS A 154 -6.05 -1.41 -17.10
C HIS A 154 -5.96 -1.80 -15.62
N ALA A 155 -6.05 -0.83 -14.72
CA ALA A 155 -6.04 -1.08 -13.28
C ALA A 155 -7.26 -1.86 -12.78
N LEU A 156 -8.44 -1.61 -13.35
CA LEU A 156 -9.66 -2.35 -13.00
C LEU A 156 -9.60 -3.78 -13.53
N ASP A 157 -9.06 -3.99 -14.74
CA ASP A 157 -8.85 -5.33 -15.30
C ASP A 157 -7.91 -6.15 -14.39
N LEU A 158 -6.79 -5.57 -13.96
CA LEU A 158 -5.88 -6.20 -13.00
C LEU A 158 -6.57 -6.55 -11.67
N LEU A 159 -7.41 -5.66 -11.14
CA LEU A 159 -8.15 -5.95 -9.89
C LEU A 159 -9.18 -7.06 -10.07
N ASP A 160 -9.85 -7.13 -11.22
CA ASP A 160 -10.86 -8.17 -11.50
C ASP A 160 -10.22 -9.57 -11.56
N ASP A 161 -9.06 -9.67 -12.21
CA ASP A 161 -8.24 -10.89 -12.23
C ASP A 161 -7.82 -11.31 -10.81
N THR A 162 -7.31 -10.37 -10.01
CA THR A 162 -6.89 -10.65 -8.62
C THR A 162 -8.08 -11.00 -7.71
N ILE A 163 -9.25 -10.37 -7.89
CA ILE A 163 -10.49 -10.72 -7.16
C ILE A 163 -10.91 -12.16 -7.48
N THR A 164 -10.89 -12.53 -8.76
CA THR A 164 -11.21 -13.87 -9.22
C THR A 164 -10.24 -14.90 -8.60
N SER A 165 -8.94 -14.62 -8.63
CA SER A 165 -7.91 -15.43 -8.00
C SER A 165 -8.15 -15.61 -6.48
N ALA A 166 -8.44 -14.51 -5.77
CA ALA A 166 -8.72 -14.53 -4.33
C ALA A 166 -9.96 -15.37 -3.97
N HIS A 167 -11.01 -15.33 -4.81
CA HIS A 167 -12.20 -16.17 -4.64
C HIS A 167 -11.90 -17.66 -4.81
N HIS A 168 -11.11 -18.03 -5.82
CA HIS A 168 -10.71 -19.43 -6.04
C HIS A 168 -9.95 -20.03 -4.86
N GLN A 169 -9.31 -19.20 -4.04
CA GLN A 169 -8.51 -19.63 -2.89
C GLN A 169 -9.24 -19.52 -1.56
N ALA A 170 -10.56 -19.24 -1.59
CA ALA A 170 -11.36 -19.00 -0.39
C ALA A 170 -10.82 -17.87 0.51
N ALA A 171 -10.10 -16.89 -0.06
CA ALA A 171 -9.59 -15.73 0.65
C ALA A 171 -10.64 -14.61 0.73
N ALA A 172 -11.85 -14.93 1.24
CA ALA A 172 -13.03 -14.04 1.23
C ALA A 172 -12.75 -12.65 1.82
N THR A 173 -11.98 -12.65 2.89
CA THR A 173 -11.50 -11.47 3.60
C THR A 173 -10.64 -10.55 2.72
N PHE A 174 -9.78 -11.13 1.88
CA PHE A 174 -8.92 -10.41 0.95
C PHE A 174 -9.72 -9.90 -0.26
N ALA A 175 -10.65 -10.71 -0.77
CA ALA A 175 -11.58 -10.31 -1.81
C ALA A 175 -12.40 -9.07 -1.42
N GLY A 176 -12.85 -8.97 -0.16
CA GLY A 176 -13.53 -7.78 0.36
C GLY A 176 -12.68 -6.50 0.29
N MET A 177 -11.38 -6.60 0.62
CA MET A 177 -10.44 -5.49 0.51
C MET A 177 -10.23 -5.07 -0.95
N LEU A 178 -10.09 -6.02 -1.87
CA LEU A 178 -9.94 -5.77 -3.30
C LEU A 178 -11.19 -5.08 -3.90
N LEU A 179 -12.38 -5.58 -3.57
CA LEU A 179 -13.66 -4.99 -3.96
C LEU A 179 -13.80 -3.54 -3.47
N ALA A 180 -13.35 -3.24 -2.25
CA ALA A 180 -13.33 -1.88 -1.74
C ALA A 180 -12.38 -0.95 -2.55
N GLY A 181 -11.23 -1.47 -2.97
CA GLY A 181 -10.30 -0.78 -3.88
C GLY A 181 -10.91 -0.50 -5.25
N ALA A 182 -11.49 -1.53 -5.88
CA ALA A 182 -12.16 -1.42 -7.18
C ALA A 182 -13.32 -0.41 -7.12
N SER A 183 -14.18 -0.51 -6.11
CA SER A 183 -15.30 0.42 -5.89
C SER A 183 -14.81 1.87 -5.73
N ALA A 184 -13.70 2.08 -5.01
CA ALA A 184 -13.09 3.41 -4.86
C ALA A 184 -12.60 3.96 -6.22
N MET A 185 -11.93 3.14 -7.03
CA MET A 185 -11.48 3.55 -8.38
C MET A 185 -12.68 3.90 -9.27
N SER A 186 -13.69 3.01 -9.35
CA SER A 186 -14.90 3.24 -10.13
C SER A 186 -15.68 4.47 -9.68
N SER A 187 -15.77 4.71 -8.36
CA SER A 187 -16.40 5.93 -7.83
C SER A 187 -15.69 7.18 -8.31
N ARG A 188 -14.35 7.21 -8.29
CA ARG A 188 -13.57 8.37 -8.79
C ARG A 188 -13.70 8.53 -10.31
N CYS A 189 -13.84 7.44 -11.06
CA CYS A 189 -14.14 7.49 -12.49
C CYS A 189 -15.53 8.07 -12.79
N ARG A 190 -16.49 7.98 -11.86
CA ARG A 190 -17.85 8.55 -12.00
C ARG A 190 -17.92 10.01 -11.53
N THR A 191 -17.29 10.32 -10.41
CA THR A 191 -17.24 11.66 -9.82
C THR A 191 -15.77 12.04 -9.58
N PRO A 192 -15.12 12.78 -10.50
CA PRO A 192 -13.83 13.38 -10.24
C PRO A 192 -14.05 14.53 -9.25
N SER A 193 -14.24 14.21 -7.97
CA SER A 193 -14.33 15.24 -6.94
C SER A 193 -12.95 15.86 -6.72
N GLU A 194 -12.95 17.17 -6.52
CA GLU A 194 -11.82 18.00 -6.12
C GLU A 194 -10.95 17.30 -5.07
N ALA A 195 -9.64 17.50 -5.19
CA ALA A 195 -8.66 16.95 -4.27
C ALA A 195 -9.11 17.15 -2.81
N VAL A 196 -9.33 16.05 -2.08
CA VAL A 196 -9.61 16.11 -0.64
C VAL A 196 -8.52 16.97 0.00
N PRO A 197 -8.86 18.06 0.71
CA PRO A 197 -7.89 19.01 1.25
C PRO A 197 -6.80 18.30 2.05
N LEU A 198 -5.53 18.61 1.76
CA LEU A 198 -4.35 18.03 2.41
C LEU A 198 -4.37 18.16 3.94
N LEU A 199 -5.04 19.20 4.46
CA LEU A 199 -5.19 19.48 5.90
C LEU A 199 -5.99 18.39 6.64
N THR A 200 -7.01 17.80 6.00
CA THR A 200 -7.82 16.72 6.61
C THR A 200 -7.03 15.40 6.65
N ARG A 201 -6.06 15.22 5.75
CA ARG A 201 -5.16 14.04 5.71
C ARG A 201 -4.06 14.07 6.75
N ALA A 202 -3.62 15.25 7.22
CA ALA A 202 -2.57 15.35 8.23
C ALA A 202 -3.01 14.85 9.62
N LEU A 203 -4.33 14.74 9.86
CA LEU A 203 -4.93 14.27 11.12
C LEU A 203 -5.43 12.82 11.05
N GLN A 204 -5.50 12.22 9.86
CA GLN A 204 -5.77 10.80 9.72
C GLN A 204 -4.45 10.09 9.49
N PRO A 205 -4.07 9.11 10.32
CA PRO A 205 -2.88 8.30 10.04
C PRO A 205 -3.03 7.72 8.64
N SER A 206 -2.19 8.16 7.70
CA SER A 206 -2.10 7.48 6.40
C SER A 206 -1.66 6.07 6.74
N PRO A 207 -2.48 5.04 6.44
CA PRO A 207 -2.05 3.65 6.61
C PRO A 207 -0.75 3.49 5.83
N GLY A 208 0.18 2.66 6.27
CA GLY A 208 1.33 2.24 5.46
C GLY A 208 2.41 1.50 6.20
N GLY A 209 3.37 1.02 5.41
CA GLY A 209 4.62 0.41 5.85
C GLY A 209 4.50 -0.81 6.78
N LEU A 210 5.56 -1.00 7.58
CA LEU A 210 5.80 -2.09 8.55
C LEU A 210 4.62 -2.34 9.50
N LEU A 211 3.75 -1.34 9.68
CA LEU A 211 2.73 -1.27 10.72
C LEU A 211 1.34 -1.15 10.10
N HIS A 212 1.03 -1.99 9.12
CA HIS A 212 -0.29 -1.99 8.52
C HIS A 212 -1.31 -2.74 9.42
N PRO A 213 -2.21 -2.04 10.17
CA PRO A 213 -3.25 -2.73 10.92
C PRO A 213 -4.24 -3.48 10.01
N ASP A 214 -4.38 -3.08 8.74
CA ASP A 214 -5.42 -3.65 7.87
C ASP A 214 -5.04 -4.98 7.20
N LEU A 215 -3.79 -5.46 7.34
CA LEU A 215 -3.49 -6.86 6.98
C LEU A 215 -4.12 -7.83 8.00
N ASP A 216 -4.27 -7.37 9.25
CA ASP A 216 -4.97 -8.09 10.31
C ASP A 216 -6.45 -7.64 10.43
N HIS A 217 -6.81 -6.44 9.94
CA HIS A 217 -8.18 -5.94 9.86
C HIS A 217 -8.62 -5.43 8.45
N PRO A 218 -9.03 -6.35 7.57
CA PRO A 218 -9.45 -6.08 6.19
C PRO A 218 -10.69 -5.20 6.03
N ALA A 219 -11.43 -4.95 7.12
CA ALA A 219 -12.61 -4.08 7.13
C ALA A 219 -12.28 -2.57 6.99
N TYR A 220 -11.00 -2.16 7.10
CA TYR A 220 -10.63 -0.73 7.19
C TYR A 220 -10.22 -0.07 5.87
N GLY A 221 -10.34 -0.77 4.73
CA GLY A 221 -10.25 -0.11 3.44
C GLY A 221 -8.83 0.33 3.03
N TYR A 222 -7.82 -0.47 3.37
CA TYR A 222 -6.43 -0.29 2.94
C TYR A 222 -6.28 0.13 1.46
N LEU A 223 -6.77 -0.70 0.53
CA LEU A 223 -6.65 -0.42 -0.89
C LEU A 223 -7.42 0.84 -1.28
N ARG A 224 -8.59 1.08 -0.65
CA ARG A 224 -9.32 2.35 -0.82
C ARG A 224 -8.47 3.54 -0.37
N SER A 225 -7.75 3.45 0.73
CA SER A 225 -6.81 4.49 1.19
C SER A 225 -5.71 4.73 0.16
N ARG A 226 -5.14 3.68 -0.43
CA ARG A 226 -4.12 3.80 -1.48
C ARG A 226 -4.64 4.41 -2.77
N VAL A 227 -5.81 3.99 -3.22
CA VAL A 227 -6.52 4.57 -4.38
C VAL A 227 -6.83 6.05 -4.17
N THR A 228 -7.10 6.44 -2.93
CA THR A 228 -7.41 7.84 -2.61
C THR A 228 -6.17 8.69 -2.36
N ALA A 229 -5.04 8.11 -1.96
CA ALA A 229 -3.80 8.82 -1.59
C ALA A 229 -3.25 9.74 -2.70
N ARG A 230 -3.44 9.35 -3.96
CA ARG A 230 -3.03 10.09 -5.16
C ARG A 230 -4.18 10.13 -6.18
N PRO A 231 -4.34 11.19 -6.99
CA PRO A 231 -5.24 11.15 -8.15
C PRO A 231 -4.82 10.04 -9.13
N GLY A 232 -5.79 9.34 -9.71
CA GLY A 232 -5.52 8.37 -10.78
C GLY A 232 -5.66 8.98 -12.17
N ARG A 233 -5.26 8.22 -13.18
CA ARG A 233 -5.45 8.58 -14.60
C ARG A 233 -6.77 7.99 -15.11
N HIS A 234 -7.67 8.84 -15.58
CA HIS A 234 -9.01 8.45 -16.02
C HIS A 234 -9.07 8.25 -17.53
N THR A 235 -8.50 7.15 -18.02
CA THR A 235 -8.52 6.77 -19.44
C THR A 235 -9.91 6.35 -19.95
N CYS A 236 -10.86 6.11 -19.05
CA CYS A 236 -12.25 5.80 -19.38
C CYS A 236 -13.07 7.02 -19.86
N ARG A 237 -12.46 8.21 -19.96
CA ARG A 237 -13.12 9.43 -20.42
C ARG A 237 -12.33 10.05 -21.57
N PRO A 238 -12.99 10.63 -22.57
CA PRO A 238 -12.32 11.45 -23.56
C PRO A 238 -11.67 12.66 -22.85
N PRO A 239 -10.51 13.16 -23.35
CA PRO A 239 -9.91 14.38 -22.82
C PRO A 239 -10.93 15.51 -22.88
N LEU A 240 -11.00 16.33 -21.82
CA LEU A 240 -11.83 17.53 -21.84
C LEU A 240 -11.38 18.39 -23.04
N PRO A 241 -12.31 18.94 -23.83
CA PRO A 241 -11.94 19.83 -24.92
C PRO A 241 -11.18 21.02 -24.34
N ASP A 242 -9.98 21.28 -24.86
CA ASP A 242 -9.22 22.48 -24.53
C ASP A 242 -10.07 23.71 -24.85
N HIS A 243 -10.48 24.46 -23.84
CA HIS A 243 -11.19 25.73 -24.01
C HIS A 243 -10.32 26.84 -24.63
N THR A 244 -9.09 26.52 -25.05
CA THR A 244 -8.12 27.45 -25.62
C THR A 244 -8.37 27.79 -27.10
N THR A 245 -9.39 27.19 -27.73
CA THR A 245 -9.74 27.45 -29.13
C THR A 245 -11.20 27.92 -29.29
N MET A 246 -11.62 28.90 -28.48
CA MET A 246 -12.67 29.81 -28.92
C MET A 246 -12.02 30.94 -29.73
N THR A 247 -11.79 30.67 -31.02
CA THR A 247 -11.60 31.73 -32.01
C THR A 247 -12.81 32.64 -31.95
N ALA A 248 -12.61 33.90 -31.57
CA ALA A 248 -13.64 34.92 -31.61
C ALA A 248 -14.21 35.01 -33.04
N PRO A 249 -15.54 35.05 -33.23
CA PRO A 249 -16.12 35.27 -34.55
C PRO A 249 -15.75 36.68 -35.02
N GLY A 250 -15.28 36.76 -36.27
CA GLY A 250 -14.74 37.95 -36.88
C GLY A 250 -15.67 39.15 -36.79
N ALA A 251 -15.13 40.26 -36.28
CA ALA A 251 -15.72 41.57 -36.48
C ALA A 251 -15.56 41.94 -37.97
N GLY A 252 -16.68 41.93 -38.70
CA GLY A 252 -16.74 42.54 -40.02
C GLY A 252 -16.35 44.01 -39.92
N GLN A 253 -15.36 44.43 -40.70
CA GLN A 253 -15.14 45.84 -40.99
C GLN A 253 -15.78 46.16 -42.32
N ALA A 254 -16.74 47.07 -42.23
CA ALA A 254 -17.44 47.70 -43.31
C ALA A 254 -16.49 48.58 -44.14
N THR A 255 -16.69 48.52 -45.45
CA THR A 255 -16.21 49.42 -46.48
C THR A 255 -16.70 50.85 -46.25
N PRO A 256 -15.91 51.87 -46.62
CA PRO A 256 -16.40 53.05 -47.31
C PRO A 256 -16.25 52.91 -48.84
#